data_AF-A0A8C4J1R7-F1
#
_entry.id   AF-A0A8C4J1R7-F1
#
_cell.length_a   1.000
_cell.length_b   1.000
_cell.length_c   1.000
_cell.angle_alpha   90.00
_cell.angle_beta   90.00
_cell.angle_gamma   90.00
#
_symmetry.space_group_name_H-M   'P 1'
#
loop_
_entity.id
_entity.type
_entity.pdbx_description
1 polymer ?
#
loop_
_entity_poly.entity_id
_entity_poly.type
_entity_poly.pdbx_seq_one_letter_code
_entity_poly.pdbx_strand_id
1 'polypeptide(L)'
;MKRDSGYSTVAEQRKQEEKLRDTVKITAFVLVMGLLVFAALTNSVSRYIQKIWETSGYFWQAKWLKLYCFFEGREWSIFLFGAALVPSLVFWSFNGILMVADVTGKPAFITRYRIQLGKNDPVDTKKLQQVIHTVLCNQFFVSLPMLMSMFYIMKWWGNTFSKELPTFHWFLVELSIFTLIEEILFYYSHRLAHLPLLYKHIHKKHHEWTAPIGVVSIYAHPVEHILSNTLPVMTGPMIMGSHIASITVWFSLVLLTTSISHCGYHLPLLPSPEFHDFHHLKFNQCYGVLGLLDYLHGTDTLFRQTKAYKRHRVLLSLTPLSESIPDSPKRAECNPPACSACTAQ
;
A
#
# COMPACT_ATOMS: atom_id res chain seq x y z
N MET A 1 -2.48 78.97 -44.44
CA MET A 1 -1.47 78.92 -43.36
C MET A 1 -1.45 77.50 -42.82
N LYS A 2 -0.41 76.73 -43.16
CA LYS A 2 -0.09 75.41 -42.56
C LYS A 2 0.52 75.66 -41.17
N ARG A 3 0.20 74.79 -40.19
CA ARG A 3 0.56 74.74 -38.75
C ARG A 3 -0.74 74.89 -37.95
N ASP A 4 -1.34 73.85 -37.37
CA ASP A 4 -0.82 73.08 -36.23
C ASP A 4 -1.46 71.68 -36.12
N SER A 5 -0.87 70.63 -36.70
CA SER A 5 -1.28 69.23 -36.41
C SER A 5 -0.13 68.28 -36.06
N GLY A 6 1.11 68.78 -35.99
CA GLY A 6 2.31 67.98 -35.73
C GLY A 6 2.75 67.93 -34.26
N TYR A 7 2.27 68.84 -33.42
CA TYR A 7 2.71 68.93 -32.01
C TYR A 7 1.97 67.93 -31.10
N SER A 8 0.71 67.62 -31.41
CA SER A 8 -0.13 66.69 -30.63
C SER A 8 0.35 65.23 -30.75
N THR A 9 0.77 64.81 -31.95
CA THR A 9 1.17 63.43 -32.24
C THR A 9 2.53 63.06 -31.64
N VAL A 10 3.49 63.99 -31.62
CA VAL A 10 4.81 63.76 -30.98
C VAL A 10 4.69 63.72 -29.46
N ALA A 11 3.84 64.57 -28.87
CA ALA A 11 3.59 64.55 -27.43
C ALA A 11 2.85 63.27 -26.99
N GLU A 12 1.88 62.79 -27.78
CA GLU A 12 1.21 61.51 -27.53
C GLU A 12 2.14 60.30 -27.71
N GLN A 13 2.99 60.29 -28.74
CA GLN A 13 4.00 59.25 -28.91
C GLN A 13 4.98 59.22 -27.74
N ARG A 14 5.47 60.38 -27.30
CA ARG A 14 6.39 60.47 -26.15
C ARG A 14 5.73 59.99 -24.85
N LYS A 15 4.45 60.32 -24.65
CA LYS A 15 3.66 59.86 -23.50
C LYS A 15 3.38 58.36 -23.56
N GLN A 16 3.17 57.79 -24.76
CA GLN A 16 3.08 56.34 -24.96
C GLN A 16 4.41 55.63 -24.70
N GLU A 17 5.53 56.19 -25.15
CA GLU A 17 6.88 55.64 -24.88
C GLU A 17 7.22 55.68 -23.39
N GLU A 18 6.90 56.77 -22.69
CA GLU A 18 7.07 56.87 -21.23
C GLU A 18 6.20 55.85 -20.50
N LYS A 19 4.92 55.75 -20.88
CA LYS A 19 4.00 54.75 -20.31
C LYS A 19 4.46 53.31 -20.58
N LEU A 20 4.98 53.03 -21.77
CA LEU A 20 5.54 51.73 -22.13
C LEU A 20 6.80 51.43 -21.30
N ARG A 21 7.71 52.39 -21.18
CA ARG A 21 8.92 52.28 -20.35
C ARG A 21 8.59 52.01 -18.89
N ASP A 22 7.60 52.71 -18.35
CA ASP A 22 7.18 52.53 -16.96
C ASP A 22 6.48 51.19 -16.76
N THR A 23 5.65 50.74 -17.72
CA THR A 23 5.04 49.41 -17.70
C THR A 23 6.09 48.31 -17.74
N VAL A 24 7.12 48.44 -18.59
CA VAL A 24 8.24 47.49 -18.68
C VAL A 24 9.05 47.46 -17.38
N LYS A 25 9.33 48.63 -16.77
CA LYS A 25 10.04 48.71 -15.48
C LYS A 25 9.26 48.06 -14.35
N ILE A 26 7.95 48.33 -14.25
CA ILE A 26 7.07 47.75 -13.23
C ILE A 26 6.99 46.23 -13.42
N THR A 27 6.81 45.76 -14.66
CA THR A 27 6.73 44.33 -14.96
C THR A 27 8.04 43.62 -14.63
N ALA A 28 9.17 44.19 -15.02
CA ALA A 28 10.50 43.65 -14.68
C ALA A 28 10.72 43.60 -13.17
N PHE A 29 10.35 44.66 -12.43
CA PHE A 29 10.45 44.71 -10.98
C PHE A 29 9.60 43.63 -10.30
N VAL A 30 8.34 43.45 -10.73
CA VAL A 30 7.43 42.43 -10.18
C VAL A 30 7.97 41.03 -10.47
N LEU A 31 8.48 40.75 -11.68
CA LEU A 31 9.05 39.45 -12.02
C LEU A 31 10.32 39.16 -11.21
N VAL A 32 11.23 40.12 -11.07
CA VAL A 32 12.47 39.95 -10.29
C VAL A 32 12.16 39.75 -8.81
N MET A 33 11.29 40.58 -8.22
CA MET A 33 10.87 40.42 -6.83
C MET A 33 10.12 39.10 -6.60
N GLY A 34 9.27 38.70 -7.52
CA GLY A 34 8.58 37.41 -7.48
C GLY A 34 9.55 36.23 -7.49
N LEU A 35 10.56 36.26 -8.37
CA LEU A 35 11.62 35.24 -8.42
C LEU A 35 12.46 35.21 -7.15
N LEU A 36 12.82 36.38 -6.59
CA LEU A 36 13.57 36.47 -5.33
C LEU A 36 12.77 35.92 -4.15
N VAL A 37 11.48 36.25 -4.05
CA VAL A 37 10.60 35.71 -3.01
C VAL A 37 10.43 34.20 -3.18
N PHE A 38 10.21 33.71 -4.40
CA PHE A 38 10.12 32.28 -4.69
C PHE A 38 11.43 31.54 -4.33
N ALA A 39 12.58 32.08 -4.69
CA ALA A 39 13.88 31.52 -4.33
C ALA A 39 14.11 31.53 -2.81
N ALA A 40 13.73 32.61 -2.12
CA ALA A 40 13.82 32.70 -0.67
C ALA A 40 12.90 31.70 0.04
N LEU A 41 11.66 31.52 -0.45
CA LEU A 41 10.70 30.55 0.08
C LEU A 41 11.15 29.11 -0.14
N THR A 42 11.57 28.76 -1.36
CA THR A 42 12.08 27.42 -1.69
C THR A 42 13.33 27.08 -0.88
N ASN A 43 14.26 28.02 -0.72
CA ASN A 43 15.45 27.84 0.12
C ASN A 43 15.09 27.70 1.61
N SER A 44 14.11 28.46 2.10
CA SER A 44 13.65 28.39 3.49
C SER A 44 12.93 27.06 3.79
N VAL A 45 12.07 26.62 2.88
CA VAL A 45 11.38 25.31 2.96
C VAL A 45 12.41 24.19 2.90
N SER A 46 13.37 24.27 1.97
CA SER A 46 14.46 23.29 1.87
C SER A 46 15.27 23.20 3.17
N ARG A 47 15.66 24.34 3.76
CA ARG A 47 16.36 24.38 5.05
C ARG A 47 15.54 23.81 6.20
N TYR A 48 14.24 24.08 6.25
CA TYR A 48 13.38 23.55 7.30
C TYR A 48 13.18 22.03 7.17
N ILE A 49 12.97 21.56 5.93
CA ILE A 49 12.92 20.12 5.62
C ILE A 49 14.24 19.46 6.01
N GLN A 50 15.38 20.06 5.64
CA GLN A 50 16.71 19.57 5.99
C GLN A 50 16.94 19.56 7.51
N LYS A 51 16.46 20.55 8.25
CA LYS A 51 16.59 20.58 9.71
C LYS A 51 15.72 19.51 10.38
N ILE A 52 14.46 19.34 9.95
CA ILE A 52 13.60 18.24 10.40
C ILE A 52 14.29 16.91 10.10
N TRP A 53 14.87 16.81 8.91
CA TRP A 53 15.57 15.63 8.47
C TRP A 53 16.76 15.28 9.33
N GLU A 54 17.70 16.20 9.53
CA GLU A 54 18.89 16.00 10.35
C GLU A 54 18.49 15.66 11.78
N THR A 55 17.54 16.41 12.36
CA THR A 55 17.07 16.18 13.74
C THR A 55 16.40 14.81 13.88
N SER A 56 15.55 14.41 12.93
CA SER A 56 14.92 13.09 12.92
C SER A 56 15.96 11.98 12.73
N GLY A 57 16.97 12.20 11.88
CA GLY A 57 18.10 11.30 11.69
C GLY A 57 18.86 11.05 12.99
N TYR A 58 19.24 12.11 13.71
CA TYR A 58 19.90 11.98 15.01
C TYR A 58 19.03 11.25 16.04
N PHE A 59 17.73 11.54 16.07
CA PHE A 59 16.79 10.86 16.95
C PHE A 59 16.76 9.34 16.67
N TRP A 60 16.54 8.95 15.41
CA TRP A 60 16.48 7.54 15.03
C TRP A 60 17.81 6.83 15.24
N GLN A 61 18.93 7.50 14.91
CA GLN A 61 20.27 7.00 15.14
C GLN A 61 20.53 6.74 16.64
N ALA A 62 20.11 7.66 17.52
CA ALA A 62 20.25 7.47 18.96
C ALA A 62 19.39 6.31 19.49
N LYS A 63 18.16 6.14 18.97
CA LYS A 63 17.30 4.99 19.32
C LYS A 63 17.89 3.69 18.82
N TRP A 64 18.42 3.67 17.61
CA TRP A 64 19.10 2.51 17.03
C TRP A 64 20.32 2.11 17.86
N LEU A 65 21.20 3.05 18.22
CA LEU A 65 22.35 2.77 19.07
C LEU A 65 21.94 2.23 20.45
N LYS A 66 20.86 2.76 21.04
CA LYS A 66 20.32 2.23 22.30
C LYS A 66 19.86 0.77 22.15
N LEU A 67 19.16 0.44 21.07
CA LEU A 67 18.73 -0.92 20.77
C LEU A 67 19.93 -1.85 20.49
N TYR A 68 20.89 -1.37 19.72
CA TYR A 68 22.12 -2.09 19.41
C TYR A 68 22.91 -2.44 20.68
N CYS A 69 23.09 -1.45 21.57
CA CYS A 69 23.73 -1.64 22.86
C CYS A 69 22.93 -2.56 23.80
N PHE A 70 21.60 -2.49 23.78
CA PHE A 70 20.74 -3.40 24.56
C PHE A 70 20.96 -4.86 24.17
N PHE A 71 21.17 -5.15 22.88
CA PHE A 71 21.51 -6.49 22.41
C PHE A 71 23.01 -6.82 22.49
N GLU A 72 23.84 -5.91 23.02
CA GLU A 72 25.30 -6.04 23.09
C GLU A 72 25.94 -6.26 21.70
N GLY A 73 25.31 -5.76 20.64
CA GLY A 73 25.76 -6.00 19.27
C GLY A 73 25.61 -7.45 18.78
N ARG A 74 24.86 -8.31 19.49
CA ARG A 74 24.56 -9.67 19.04
C ARG A 74 23.67 -9.63 17.79
N GLU A 75 24.29 -9.74 16.62
CA GLU A 75 23.65 -9.67 15.30
C GLU A 75 22.44 -10.59 15.19
N TRP A 76 22.55 -11.82 15.70
CA TRP A 76 21.45 -12.79 15.69
C TRP A 76 20.22 -12.30 16.47
N SER A 77 20.42 -11.76 17.67
CA SER A 77 19.33 -11.22 18.49
C SER A 77 18.70 -9.99 17.84
N ILE A 78 19.52 -9.10 17.28
CA ILE A 78 19.07 -7.93 16.53
C ILE A 78 18.24 -8.36 15.31
N PHE A 79 18.71 -9.37 14.58
CA PHE A 79 18.02 -9.89 13.41
C PHE A 79 16.67 -10.52 13.76
N LEU A 80 16.62 -11.42 14.74
CA LEU A 80 15.36 -12.03 15.16
C LEU A 80 14.38 -11.00 15.71
N PHE A 81 14.88 -10.00 16.44
CA PHE A 81 14.04 -8.90 16.92
C PHE A 81 13.45 -8.08 15.75
N GLY A 82 14.30 -7.63 14.82
CA GLY A 82 13.91 -6.73 13.74
C GLY A 82 13.19 -7.42 12.57
N ALA A 83 13.66 -8.58 12.13
CA ALA A 83 13.13 -9.28 10.96
C ALA A 83 12.02 -10.30 11.30
N ALA A 84 11.92 -10.78 12.55
CA ALA A 84 10.87 -11.72 12.95
C ALA A 84 9.86 -11.11 13.92
N LEU A 85 10.31 -10.66 15.10
CA LEU A 85 9.40 -10.26 16.18
C LEU A 85 8.61 -8.98 15.85
N VAL A 86 9.28 -7.89 15.46
CA VAL A 86 8.61 -6.61 15.18
C VAL A 86 7.55 -6.74 14.06
N PRO A 87 7.85 -7.32 12.88
CA PRO A 87 6.85 -7.51 11.83
C PRO A 87 5.70 -8.43 12.27
N SER A 88 5.99 -9.49 13.03
CA SER A 88 4.96 -10.39 13.58
C SER A 88 4.02 -9.66 14.55
N LEU A 89 4.55 -8.78 15.40
CA LEU A 89 3.75 -7.96 16.31
C LEU A 89 2.84 -7.00 15.52
N VAL A 90 3.35 -6.38 14.46
CA VAL A 90 2.53 -5.52 13.57
C VAL A 90 1.39 -6.32 12.96
N PHE A 91 1.70 -7.49 12.38
CA PHE A 91 0.70 -8.39 11.79
C PHE A 91 -0.38 -8.80 12.80
N TRP A 92 0.01 -9.33 13.96
CA TRP A 92 -0.95 -9.85 14.94
C TRP A 92 -1.72 -8.74 15.65
N SER A 93 -1.12 -7.58 15.88
CA SER A 93 -1.82 -6.43 16.49
C SER A 93 -2.89 -5.88 15.55
N PHE A 94 -2.54 -5.66 14.28
CA PHE A 94 -3.48 -5.15 13.29
C PHE A 94 -4.62 -6.15 13.03
N ASN A 95 -4.28 -7.41 12.75
CA ASN A 95 -5.28 -8.44 12.52
C ASN A 95 -6.07 -8.79 13.79
N GLY A 96 -5.48 -8.66 14.98
CA GLY A 96 -6.18 -8.85 16.24
C GLY A 96 -7.36 -7.91 16.40
N ILE A 97 -7.17 -6.62 16.08
CA ILE A 97 -8.24 -5.61 16.11
C ILE A 97 -9.35 -5.97 15.10
N LEU A 98 -8.96 -6.36 13.89
CA LEU A 98 -9.91 -6.72 12.83
C LEU A 98 -10.67 -8.02 13.15
N MET A 99 -10.00 -9.04 13.68
CA MET A 99 -10.63 -10.29 14.08
C MET A 99 -11.71 -10.09 15.15
N VAL A 100 -11.53 -9.14 16.07
CA VAL A 100 -12.59 -8.76 17.03
C VAL A 100 -13.81 -8.22 16.27
N ALA A 101 -13.62 -7.36 15.27
CA ALA A 101 -14.70 -6.87 14.43
C ALA A 101 -15.35 -7.97 13.59
N ASP A 102 -14.55 -8.90 13.07
CA ASP A 102 -14.99 -10.00 12.23
C ASP A 102 -15.85 -11.03 12.98
N VAL A 103 -15.52 -11.32 14.24
CA VAL A 103 -16.24 -12.30 15.07
C VAL A 103 -17.44 -11.67 15.77
N THR A 104 -17.33 -10.42 16.24
CA THR A 104 -18.36 -9.80 17.07
C THR A 104 -19.33 -8.90 16.30
N GLY A 105 -18.99 -8.50 15.07
CA GLY A 105 -19.71 -7.47 14.32
C GLY A 105 -19.57 -6.05 14.91
N LYS A 106 -18.66 -5.86 15.88
CA LYS A 106 -18.44 -4.60 16.61
C LYS A 106 -16.93 -4.25 16.65
N PRO A 107 -16.55 -2.97 16.68
CA PRO A 107 -17.40 -1.78 16.78
C PRO A 107 -17.90 -1.29 15.41
N ALA A 108 -19.05 -0.58 15.43
CA ALA A 108 -19.71 -0.06 14.23
C ALA A 108 -18.83 0.90 13.39
N PHE A 109 -17.86 1.58 14.02
CA PHE A 109 -16.95 2.47 13.30
C PHE A 109 -16.00 1.72 12.36
N ILE A 110 -15.72 0.43 12.60
CA ILE A 110 -14.96 -0.44 11.69
C ILE A 110 -15.93 -1.12 10.72
N THR A 111 -16.97 -1.77 11.25
CA THR A 111 -17.83 -2.66 10.45
C THR A 111 -18.63 -1.96 9.36
N ARG A 112 -18.88 -0.65 9.49
CA ARG A 112 -19.46 0.18 8.42
C ARG A 112 -18.62 0.24 7.12
N TYR A 113 -17.32 -0.07 7.20
CA TYR A 113 -16.42 -0.07 6.03
C TYR A 113 -16.35 -1.44 5.33
N ARG A 114 -17.15 -2.43 5.77
CA ARG A 114 -17.14 -3.76 5.18
C ARG A 114 -17.59 -3.73 3.73
N ILE A 115 -16.87 -4.44 2.87
CA ILE A 115 -17.12 -4.48 1.42
C ILE A 115 -18.05 -5.63 1.07
N GLN A 116 -17.78 -6.85 1.55
CA GLN A 116 -18.62 -8.02 1.27
C GLN A 116 -19.70 -8.23 2.34
N LEU A 117 -20.86 -7.59 2.17
CA LEU A 117 -21.99 -7.74 3.10
C LEU A 117 -22.55 -9.17 3.11
N GLY A 118 -22.79 -9.72 4.31
CA GLY A 118 -23.40 -11.04 4.51
C GLY A 118 -22.50 -12.23 4.17
N LYS A 119 -21.20 -11.99 3.89
CA LYS A 119 -20.20 -13.04 3.70
C LYS A 119 -19.26 -13.05 4.89
N ASN A 120 -19.13 -14.22 5.53
CA ASN A 120 -18.30 -14.39 6.73
C ASN A 120 -18.63 -13.36 7.83
N ASP A 121 -19.93 -13.10 8.03
CA ASP A 121 -20.44 -12.10 8.98
C ASP A 121 -21.56 -12.68 9.87
N PRO A 122 -21.26 -13.03 11.14
CA PRO A 122 -19.94 -13.08 11.75
C PRO A 122 -19.10 -14.25 11.24
N VAL A 123 -17.78 -14.18 11.41
CA VAL A 123 -16.87 -15.28 11.04
C VAL A 123 -17.09 -16.49 11.94
N ASP A 124 -17.14 -17.68 11.34
CA ASP A 124 -17.18 -18.94 12.07
C ASP A 124 -15.88 -19.15 12.87
N THR A 125 -16.01 -19.18 14.20
CA THR A 125 -14.90 -19.36 15.15
C THR A 125 -14.07 -20.62 14.90
N LYS A 126 -14.67 -21.74 14.45
CA LYS A 126 -13.92 -22.97 14.18
C LYS A 126 -13.01 -22.82 12.96
N LYS A 127 -13.52 -22.19 11.90
CA LYS A 127 -12.73 -21.86 10.71
C LYS A 127 -11.62 -20.86 11.05
N LEU A 128 -11.92 -19.86 11.89
CA LEU A 128 -10.92 -18.90 12.34
C LEU A 128 -9.79 -19.58 13.13
N GLN A 129 -10.09 -20.52 14.01
CA GLN A 129 -9.08 -21.29 14.74
C GLN A 129 -8.16 -22.09 13.78
N GLN A 130 -8.73 -22.69 12.73
CA GLN A 130 -7.94 -23.40 11.70
C GLN A 130 -7.01 -22.45 10.93
N VAL A 131 -7.50 -21.25 10.62
CA VAL A 131 -6.70 -20.19 9.99
C VAL A 131 -5.56 -19.79 10.90
N ILE A 132 -5.85 -19.41 12.16
CA ILE A 132 -4.84 -19.01 13.14
C ILE A 132 -3.76 -20.10 13.30
N HIS A 133 -4.18 -21.35 13.45
CA HIS A 133 -3.25 -22.48 13.56
C HIS A 133 -2.35 -22.59 12.32
N THR A 134 -2.91 -22.55 11.12
CA THR A 134 -2.13 -22.61 9.88
C THR A 134 -1.17 -21.42 9.75
N VAL A 135 -1.63 -20.22 10.08
CA VAL A 135 -0.83 -18.99 10.02
C VAL A 135 0.35 -19.06 10.98
N LEU A 136 0.12 -19.51 12.23
CA LEU A 136 1.19 -19.76 13.19
C LEU A 136 2.16 -20.83 12.69
N CYS A 137 1.66 -21.93 12.11
CA CYS A 137 2.53 -22.94 11.51
C CYS A 137 3.39 -22.37 10.38
N ASN A 138 2.81 -21.57 9.49
CA ASN A 138 3.56 -20.92 8.42
C ASN A 138 4.64 -19.98 8.99
N GLN A 139 4.32 -19.15 9.98
CA GLN A 139 5.29 -18.25 10.60
C GLN A 139 6.44 -18.99 11.30
N PHE A 140 6.14 -19.99 12.13
CA PHE A 140 7.15 -20.67 12.95
C PHE A 140 7.92 -21.77 12.22
N PHE A 141 7.26 -22.54 11.34
CA PHE A 141 7.88 -23.69 10.68
C PHE A 141 8.29 -23.43 9.23
N VAL A 142 7.88 -22.31 8.64
CA VAL A 142 8.26 -21.95 7.27
C VAL A 142 9.03 -20.63 7.25
N SER A 143 8.42 -19.52 7.68
CA SER A 143 9.06 -18.20 7.62
C SER A 143 10.28 -18.12 8.52
N LEU A 144 10.22 -18.63 9.76
CA LEU A 144 11.35 -18.57 10.68
C LEU A 144 12.59 -19.32 10.14
N PRO A 145 12.53 -20.58 9.68
CA PRO A 145 13.66 -21.23 9.01
C PRO A 145 14.18 -20.47 7.77
N MET A 146 13.30 -19.85 6.98
CA MET A 146 13.71 -19.01 5.85
C MET A 146 14.46 -17.76 6.32
N LEU A 147 13.99 -17.09 7.38
CA LEU A 147 14.68 -15.96 8.00
C LEU A 147 16.04 -16.37 8.57
N MET A 148 16.16 -17.56 9.17
CA MET A 148 17.46 -18.08 9.62
C MET A 148 18.43 -18.25 8.45
N SER A 149 17.95 -18.77 7.31
CA SER A 149 18.75 -18.87 6.10
C SER A 149 19.16 -17.48 5.58
N MET A 150 18.23 -16.52 5.56
CA MET A 150 18.51 -15.14 5.17
C MET A 150 19.54 -14.48 6.07
N PHE A 151 19.52 -14.70 7.38
CA PHE A 151 20.53 -14.15 8.29
C PHE A 151 21.95 -14.44 7.81
N TYR A 152 22.24 -15.69 7.43
CA TYR A 152 23.56 -16.08 6.93
C TYR A 152 23.91 -15.43 5.59
N ILE A 153 22.93 -15.25 4.70
CA ILE A 153 23.11 -14.50 3.45
C ILE A 153 23.44 -13.03 3.76
N MET A 154 22.70 -12.41 4.68
CA MET A 154 22.92 -11.00 5.05
C MET A 154 24.29 -10.77 5.69
N LYS A 155 24.83 -11.77 6.42
CA LYS A 155 26.19 -11.68 6.96
C LYS A 155 27.27 -11.53 5.88
N TRP A 156 27.04 -12.01 4.67
CA TRP A 156 28.02 -11.88 3.58
C TRP A 156 28.22 -10.45 3.10
N TRP A 157 27.22 -9.57 3.30
CA TRP A 157 27.31 -8.16 2.93
C TRP A 157 28.10 -7.31 3.93
N GLY A 158 28.28 -7.77 5.17
CA GLY A 158 29.08 -7.11 6.21
C GLY A 158 28.46 -5.86 6.86
N ASN A 159 27.58 -5.12 6.16
CA ASN A 159 27.03 -3.84 6.63
C ASN A 159 25.60 -3.94 7.20
N THR A 160 24.94 -5.09 7.14
CA THR A 160 23.52 -5.23 7.54
C THR A 160 23.26 -4.88 9.01
N PHE A 161 24.22 -5.14 9.89
CA PHE A 161 24.11 -4.91 11.34
C PHE A 161 25.03 -3.80 11.82
N SER A 162 25.35 -2.84 10.95
CA SER A 162 26.21 -1.72 11.33
C SER A 162 25.55 -0.84 12.41
N LYS A 163 26.39 -0.09 13.12
CA LYS A 163 25.89 0.89 14.10
C LYS A 163 25.27 2.11 13.41
N GLU A 164 25.59 2.34 12.14
CA GLU A 164 25.14 3.52 11.38
C GLU A 164 23.90 3.17 10.59
N LEU A 165 22.81 3.91 10.84
CA LEU A 165 21.60 3.75 10.03
C LEU A 165 21.86 4.20 8.58
N PRO A 166 21.16 3.60 7.61
CA PRO A 166 21.17 4.11 6.26
C PRO A 166 20.64 5.55 6.27
N THR A 167 21.19 6.38 5.39
CA THR A 167 20.59 7.70 5.15
C THR A 167 19.15 7.51 4.70
N PHE A 168 18.24 8.41 5.08
CA PHE A 168 16.84 8.20 4.71
C PHE A 168 16.63 8.24 3.18
N HIS A 169 17.42 9.01 2.42
CA HIS A 169 17.35 8.96 0.95
C HIS A 169 17.69 7.56 0.42
N TRP A 170 18.73 6.93 0.97
CA TRP A 170 19.08 5.56 0.62
C TRP A 170 17.97 4.58 1.04
N PHE A 171 17.41 4.75 2.23
CA PHE A 171 16.26 3.97 2.68
C PHE A 171 15.05 4.08 1.72
N LEU A 172 14.76 5.26 1.17
CA LEU A 172 13.70 5.41 0.16
C LEU A 172 14.02 4.68 -1.16
N VAL A 173 15.29 4.69 -1.58
CA VAL A 173 15.76 3.93 -2.75
C VAL A 173 15.58 2.43 -2.50
N GLU A 174 15.99 1.95 -1.32
CA GLU A 174 15.80 0.57 -0.87
C GLU A 174 14.32 0.18 -0.93
N LEU A 175 13.42 0.95 -0.30
CA LEU A 175 11.98 0.67 -0.33
C LEU A 175 11.42 0.62 -1.77
N SER A 176 11.87 1.52 -2.64
CA SER A 176 11.43 1.56 -4.03
C SER A 176 11.87 0.29 -4.78
N ILE A 177 13.12 -0.13 -4.60
CA ILE A 177 13.66 -1.35 -5.22
C ILE A 177 12.97 -2.59 -4.65
N PHE A 178 12.75 -2.66 -3.33
CA PHE A 178 12.07 -3.78 -2.70
C PHE A 178 10.66 -3.95 -3.26
N THR A 179 9.92 -2.84 -3.39
CA THR A 179 8.56 -2.84 -3.94
C THR A 179 8.54 -3.33 -5.40
N LEU A 180 9.49 -2.90 -6.23
CA LEU A 180 9.57 -3.36 -7.62
C LEU A 180 9.92 -4.84 -7.72
N ILE A 181 10.86 -5.32 -6.89
CA ILE A 181 11.24 -6.74 -6.84
C ILE A 181 10.07 -7.59 -6.35
N GLU A 182 9.37 -7.15 -5.31
CA GLU A 182 8.18 -7.81 -4.80
C GLU A 182 7.09 -7.88 -5.88
N GLU A 183 6.76 -6.77 -6.55
CA GLU A 183 5.78 -6.73 -7.64
C GLU A 183 6.10 -7.77 -8.71
N ILE A 184 7.36 -7.85 -9.16
CA ILE A 184 7.80 -8.81 -10.18
C ILE A 184 7.67 -10.25 -9.69
N LEU A 185 8.30 -10.57 -8.56
CA LEU A 185 8.36 -11.95 -8.07
C LEU A 185 7.00 -12.45 -7.61
N PHE A 186 6.21 -11.60 -6.93
CA PHE A 186 4.86 -11.93 -6.50
C PHE A 186 3.96 -12.16 -7.71
N TYR A 187 3.89 -11.22 -8.67
CA TYR A 187 3.01 -11.35 -9.83
C TYR A 187 3.23 -12.65 -10.60
N TYR A 188 4.49 -12.98 -10.93
CA TYR A 188 4.77 -14.18 -11.72
C TYR A 188 4.58 -15.47 -10.90
N SER A 189 5.00 -15.51 -9.64
CA SER A 189 4.79 -16.70 -8.79
C SER A 189 3.30 -16.93 -8.52
N HIS A 190 2.54 -15.87 -8.27
CA HIS A 190 1.11 -15.93 -8.01
C HIS A 190 0.35 -16.35 -9.27
N ARG A 191 0.63 -15.75 -10.43
CA ARG A 191 0.03 -16.18 -11.71
C ARG A 191 0.38 -17.63 -12.05
N LEU A 192 1.60 -18.07 -11.74
CA LEU A 192 2.00 -19.48 -11.91
C LEU A 192 1.21 -20.40 -10.98
N ALA A 193 0.98 -20.00 -9.74
CA ALA A 193 0.19 -20.76 -8.76
C ALA A 193 -1.26 -21.00 -9.21
N HIS A 194 -1.79 -20.18 -10.13
CA HIS A 194 -3.10 -20.36 -10.75
C HIS A 194 -3.14 -21.35 -11.93
N LEU A 195 -2.02 -21.92 -12.35
CA LEU A 195 -2.05 -23.03 -13.31
C LEU A 195 -2.84 -24.22 -12.73
N PRO A 196 -3.64 -24.96 -13.52
CA PRO A 196 -4.62 -25.92 -12.99
C PRO A 196 -4.07 -26.93 -11.97
N LEU A 197 -2.85 -27.43 -12.20
CA LEU A 197 -2.19 -28.38 -11.28
C LEU A 197 -1.73 -27.72 -9.99
N LEU A 198 -1.12 -26.54 -10.06
CA LEU A 198 -0.64 -25.81 -8.89
C LEU A 198 -1.80 -25.23 -8.10
N TYR A 199 -2.83 -24.74 -8.78
CA TYR A 199 -4.05 -24.25 -8.14
C TYR A 199 -4.70 -25.36 -7.32
N LYS A 200 -4.97 -26.52 -7.93
CA LYS A 200 -5.67 -27.62 -7.27
C LYS A 200 -4.98 -28.09 -5.99
N HIS A 201 -3.64 -28.15 -5.96
CA HIS A 201 -2.89 -28.75 -4.86
C HIS A 201 -2.25 -27.76 -3.90
N ILE A 202 -2.02 -26.52 -4.32
CA ILE A 202 -1.27 -25.53 -3.55
C ILE A 202 -2.17 -24.31 -3.29
N HIS A 203 -2.54 -23.58 -4.34
CA HIS A 203 -3.16 -22.25 -4.20
C HIS A 203 -4.64 -22.27 -3.82
N LYS A 204 -5.34 -23.39 -4.07
CA LYS A 204 -6.75 -23.56 -3.69
C LYS A 204 -6.96 -23.33 -2.19
N LYS A 205 -5.99 -23.68 -1.33
CA LYS A 205 -6.08 -23.45 0.11
C LYS A 205 -6.23 -21.96 0.42
N HIS A 206 -5.42 -21.10 -0.19
CA HIS A 206 -5.53 -19.65 -0.03
C HIS A 206 -6.90 -19.12 -0.47
N HIS A 207 -7.43 -19.67 -1.57
CA HIS A 207 -8.73 -19.35 -2.14
C HIS A 207 -9.94 -20.01 -1.46
N GLU A 208 -9.77 -20.71 -0.33
CA GLU A 208 -10.89 -21.22 0.47
C GLU A 208 -11.78 -20.08 1.02
N TRP A 209 -11.25 -18.85 1.07
CA TRP A 209 -11.90 -17.66 1.59
C TRP A 209 -12.19 -16.66 0.47
N THR A 210 -13.26 -16.88 -0.30
CA THR A 210 -13.69 -15.96 -1.39
C THR A 210 -14.05 -14.55 -0.92
N ALA A 211 -14.28 -14.37 0.38
CA ALA A 211 -14.39 -13.08 1.05
C ALA A 211 -13.40 -13.12 2.23
N PRO A 212 -12.13 -12.78 1.99
CA PRO A 212 -11.08 -12.93 2.98
C PRO A 212 -11.26 -11.98 4.16
N ILE A 213 -10.58 -12.31 5.24
CA ILE A 213 -10.38 -11.44 6.40
C ILE A 213 -8.87 -11.27 6.60
N GLY A 214 -8.44 -10.24 7.34
CA GLY A 214 -7.04 -9.80 7.28
C GLY A 214 -6.02 -10.90 7.62
N VAL A 215 -6.32 -11.75 8.61
CA VAL A 215 -5.44 -12.84 9.06
C VAL A 215 -5.25 -13.94 8.00
N VAL A 216 -6.17 -14.06 7.04
CA VAL A 216 -6.10 -15.03 5.93
C VAL A 216 -5.00 -14.66 4.93
N SER A 217 -4.47 -13.43 4.97
CA SER A 217 -3.41 -12.97 4.08
C SER A 217 -2.16 -13.87 4.02
N ILE A 218 -1.88 -14.63 5.08
CA ILE A 218 -0.80 -15.65 5.10
C ILE A 218 -1.30 -17.07 5.41
N TYR A 219 -2.61 -17.30 5.30
CA TYR A 219 -3.23 -18.62 5.26
C TYR A 219 -3.02 -19.23 3.87
N ALA A 220 -1.97 -20.04 3.74
CA ALA A 220 -1.55 -20.61 2.47
C ALA A 220 -0.97 -22.01 2.67
N HIS A 221 -0.85 -22.77 1.58
CA HIS A 221 -0.06 -23.99 1.56
C HIS A 221 1.43 -23.64 1.77
N PRO A 222 2.25 -24.46 2.48
CA PRO A 222 3.64 -24.11 2.76
C PRO A 222 4.47 -23.75 1.52
N VAL A 223 4.29 -24.45 0.41
CA VAL A 223 4.99 -24.16 -0.86
C VAL A 223 4.63 -22.78 -1.41
N GLU A 224 3.36 -22.40 -1.39
CA GLU A 224 2.93 -21.04 -1.78
C GLU A 224 3.43 -20.00 -0.78
N HIS A 225 3.41 -20.33 0.51
CA HIS A 225 3.94 -19.44 1.53
C HIS A 225 5.43 -19.14 1.32
N ILE A 226 6.22 -20.12 0.87
CA ILE A 226 7.62 -19.93 0.46
C ILE A 226 7.70 -19.07 -0.82
N LEU A 227 7.06 -19.53 -1.90
CA LEU A 227 7.29 -19.00 -3.25
C LEU A 227 6.62 -17.65 -3.53
N SER A 228 5.42 -17.44 -3.00
CA SER A 228 4.63 -16.24 -3.25
C SER A 228 4.64 -15.29 -2.06
N ASN A 229 4.61 -15.76 -0.82
CA ASN A 229 4.54 -14.83 0.31
C ASN A 229 5.91 -14.41 0.83
N THR A 230 6.86 -15.34 0.96
CA THR A 230 8.10 -15.09 1.71
C THR A 230 9.26 -14.69 0.80
N LEU A 231 9.52 -15.44 -0.28
CA LEU A 231 10.62 -15.14 -1.20
C LEU A 231 10.51 -13.75 -1.87
N PRO A 232 9.36 -13.32 -2.43
CA PRO A 232 9.26 -12.01 -3.08
C PRO A 232 9.64 -10.86 -2.13
N VAL A 233 9.21 -10.97 -0.88
CA VAL A 233 9.44 -9.95 0.17
C VAL A 233 10.88 -9.92 0.64
N MET A 234 11.52 -11.09 0.80
CA MET A 234 12.90 -11.19 1.28
C MET A 234 13.95 -10.86 0.21
N THR A 235 13.62 -11.07 -1.07
CA THR A 235 14.62 -11.02 -2.15
C THR A 235 15.22 -9.62 -2.35
N GLY A 236 14.40 -8.56 -2.29
CA GLY A 236 14.88 -7.19 -2.44
C GLY A 236 15.96 -6.83 -1.41
N PRO A 237 15.69 -6.97 -0.11
CA PRO A 237 16.70 -6.70 0.91
C PRO A 237 17.95 -7.60 0.83
N MET A 238 17.79 -8.88 0.45
CA MET A 238 18.92 -9.80 0.26
C MET A 238 19.84 -9.38 -0.88
N ILE A 239 19.28 -8.93 -2.00
CA ILE A 239 20.05 -8.45 -3.16
C ILE A 239 20.76 -7.13 -2.85
N MET A 240 20.13 -6.26 -2.06
CA MET A 240 20.70 -4.95 -1.73
C MET A 240 21.67 -4.97 -0.54
N GLY A 241 21.76 -6.07 0.21
CA GLY A 241 22.58 -6.12 1.42
C GLY A 241 22.13 -5.15 2.50
N SER A 242 20.83 -4.85 2.53
CA SER A 242 20.27 -3.73 3.27
C SER A 242 20.44 -3.83 4.79
N HIS A 243 20.41 -2.67 5.43
CA HIS A 243 20.48 -2.56 6.89
C HIS A 243 19.23 -3.19 7.55
N ILE A 244 19.40 -3.81 8.71
CA ILE A 244 18.31 -4.50 9.44
C ILE A 244 17.15 -3.56 9.80
N ALA A 245 17.42 -2.26 10.01
CA ALA A 245 16.36 -1.27 10.20
C ALA A 245 15.46 -1.14 8.95
N SER A 246 16.05 -1.10 7.75
CA SER A 246 15.30 -1.06 6.49
C SER A 246 14.46 -2.33 6.31
N ILE A 247 15.07 -3.49 6.57
CA ILE A 247 14.38 -4.81 6.54
C ILE A 247 13.19 -4.83 7.51
N THR A 248 13.40 -4.36 8.74
CA THR A 248 12.36 -4.33 9.79
C THR A 248 11.15 -3.52 9.34
N VAL A 249 11.39 -2.30 8.82
CA VAL A 249 10.31 -1.44 8.33
C VAL A 249 9.64 -2.06 7.11
N TRP A 250 10.42 -2.57 6.14
CA TRP A 250 9.90 -3.22 4.95
C TRP A 250 8.98 -4.39 5.27
N PHE A 251 9.43 -5.37 6.05
CA PHE A 251 8.61 -6.53 6.42
C PHE A 251 7.35 -6.13 7.21
N SER A 252 7.46 -5.12 8.08
CA SER A 252 6.29 -4.60 8.81
C SER A 252 5.28 -3.95 7.88
N LEU A 253 5.76 -3.15 6.91
CA LEU A 253 4.90 -2.50 5.91
C LEU A 253 4.21 -3.54 5.03
N VAL A 254 4.94 -4.53 4.51
CA VAL A 254 4.37 -5.58 3.67
C VAL A 254 3.33 -6.39 4.43
N LEU A 255 3.62 -6.89 5.63
CA LEU A 255 2.62 -7.64 6.40
C LEU A 255 1.37 -6.81 6.71
N LEU A 256 1.53 -5.50 6.94
CA LEU A 256 0.42 -4.59 7.13
C LEU A 256 -0.38 -4.40 5.82
N THR A 257 0.27 -4.11 4.70
CA THR A 257 -0.42 -3.87 3.42
C THR A 257 -1.07 -5.13 2.86
N THR A 258 -0.45 -6.30 3.00
CA THR A 258 -1.09 -7.59 2.64
C THR A 258 -2.28 -7.88 3.55
N SER A 259 -2.22 -7.55 4.84
CA SER A 259 -3.39 -7.68 5.73
C SER A 259 -4.51 -6.73 5.32
N ILE A 260 -4.17 -5.49 4.96
CA ILE A 260 -5.13 -4.49 4.45
C ILE A 260 -5.78 -5.00 3.18
N SER A 261 -5.03 -5.57 2.22
CA SER A 261 -5.59 -6.06 0.95
C SER A 261 -6.56 -7.24 1.11
N HIS A 262 -6.51 -7.96 2.24
CA HIS A 262 -7.36 -9.10 2.56
C HIS A 262 -8.43 -8.80 3.60
N CYS A 263 -8.43 -7.62 4.22
CA CYS A 263 -9.22 -7.40 5.43
C CYS A 263 -10.73 -7.36 5.20
N GLY A 264 -11.20 -7.24 3.96
CA GLY A 264 -12.63 -7.07 3.64
C GLY A 264 -13.21 -5.72 4.10
N TYR A 265 -12.36 -4.79 4.55
CA TYR A 265 -12.73 -3.44 4.98
C TYR A 265 -12.01 -2.36 4.17
N HIS A 266 -12.76 -1.42 3.59
CA HIS A 266 -12.17 -0.24 2.97
C HIS A 266 -11.97 0.87 4.01
N LEU A 267 -10.94 0.73 4.83
CA LEU A 267 -10.67 1.65 5.94
C LEU A 267 -10.11 3.01 5.46
N PRO A 268 -10.39 4.10 6.20
CA PRO A 268 -9.89 5.42 5.87
C PRO A 268 -8.37 5.50 5.99
N LEU A 269 -7.74 6.29 5.11
CA LEU A 269 -6.30 6.55 5.01
C LEU A 269 -5.42 5.32 4.68
N LEU A 270 -6.04 4.18 4.36
CA LEU A 270 -5.34 2.96 3.96
C LEU A 270 -5.56 2.65 2.47
N PRO A 271 -4.66 1.86 1.86
CA PRO A 271 -4.86 1.33 0.51
C PRO A 271 -6.16 0.55 0.38
N SER A 272 -6.70 0.50 -0.84
CA SER A 272 -7.95 -0.20 -1.11
C SER A 272 -7.74 -1.72 -1.25
N PRO A 273 -8.55 -2.56 -0.59
CA PRO A 273 -8.52 -4.02 -0.80
C PRO A 273 -9.25 -4.48 -2.07
N GLU A 274 -10.02 -3.61 -2.74
CA GLU A 274 -10.92 -3.96 -3.85
C GLU A 274 -10.25 -4.75 -4.97
N PHE A 275 -8.97 -4.50 -5.25
CA PHE A 275 -8.21 -5.20 -6.30
C PHE A 275 -8.00 -6.68 -5.96
N HIS A 276 -7.56 -6.96 -4.73
CA HIS A 276 -7.29 -8.33 -4.29
C HIS A 276 -8.58 -9.06 -3.88
N ASP A 277 -9.56 -8.35 -3.33
CA ASP A 277 -10.90 -8.91 -3.14
C ASP A 277 -11.52 -9.37 -4.48
N PHE A 278 -11.33 -8.59 -5.55
CA PHE A 278 -11.77 -9.00 -6.89
C PHE A 278 -11.01 -10.23 -7.41
N HIS A 279 -9.72 -10.35 -7.08
CA HIS A 279 -8.92 -11.54 -7.36
C HIS A 279 -9.53 -12.79 -6.71
N HIS A 280 -9.84 -12.77 -5.40
CA HIS A 280 -10.50 -13.88 -4.69
C HIS A 280 -11.89 -14.24 -5.24
N LEU A 281 -12.57 -13.27 -5.87
CA LEU A 281 -13.88 -13.50 -6.50
C LEU A 281 -13.79 -14.14 -7.90
N LYS A 282 -12.80 -13.73 -8.71
CA LYS A 282 -12.69 -14.11 -10.13
C LYS A 282 -11.58 -15.12 -10.43
N PHE A 283 -10.63 -15.30 -9.52
CA PHE A 283 -9.47 -16.20 -9.57
C PHE A 283 -8.46 -15.93 -10.70
N ASN A 284 -8.87 -15.35 -11.84
CA ASN A 284 -8.03 -15.22 -13.02
C ASN A 284 -7.67 -13.78 -13.42
N GLN A 285 -7.79 -12.83 -12.48
CA GLN A 285 -7.52 -11.40 -12.67
C GLN A 285 -6.77 -10.85 -11.45
N CYS A 286 -6.04 -9.74 -11.59
CA CYS A 286 -5.48 -8.99 -10.47
C CYS A 286 -4.46 -9.77 -9.61
N TYR A 287 -3.37 -10.23 -10.23
CA TYR A 287 -2.36 -11.07 -9.56
C TYR A 287 -1.28 -10.27 -8.81
N GLY A 288 -0.99 -9.04 -9.21
CA GLY A 288 0.10 -8.23 -8.69
C GLY A 288 -0.22 -7.57 -7.35
N VAL A 289 0.81 -6.97 -6.74
CA VAL A 289 0.71 -6.20 -5.49
C VAL A 289 0.31 -4.76 -5.80
N LEU A 290 0.97 -4.15 -6.79
CA LEU A 290 0.70 -2.78 -7.25
C LEU A 290 -0.32 -2.73 -8.40
N GLY A 291 -0.47 -3.84 -9.14
CA GLY A 291 -1.26 -3.91 -10.37
C GLY A 291 -0.53 -3.36 -11.60
N LEU A 292 0.76 -3.01 -11.49
CA LEU A 292 1.56 -2.54 -12.62
C LEU A 292 1.73 -3.66 -13.66
N LEU A 293 2.10 -4.85 -13.20
CA LEU A 293 2.26 -5.99 -14.09
C LEU A 293 0.91 -6.50 -14.61
N ASP A 294 -0.17 -6.33 -13.85
CA ASP A 294 -1.51 -6.65 -14.37
C ASP A 294 -1.91 -5.74 -15.52
N TYR A 295 -1.66 -4.43 -15.39
CA TYR A 295 -1.89 -3.48 -16.48
C TYR A 295 -1.07 -3.84 -17.72
N LEU A 296 0.23 -4.14 -17.55
CA LEU A 296 1.11 -4.49 -18.66
C LEU A 296 0.74 -5.80 -19.36
N HIS A 297 0.22 -6.79 -18.62
CA HIS A 297 -0.19 -8.08 -19.18
C HIS A 297 -1.69 -8.19 -19.49
N GLY A 298 -2.47 -7.15 -19.20
CA GLY A 298 -3.92 -7.13 -19.40
C GLY A 298 -4.72 -8.02 -18.44
N THR A 299 -4.17 -8.37 -17.28
CA THR A 299 -4.83 -9.23 -16.28
C THR A 299 -5.70 -8.47 -15.27
N ASP A 300 -5.92 -7.17 -15.48
CA ASP A 300 -6.90 -6.34 -14.75
C ASP A 300 -8.06 -5.82 -15.63
N THR A 301 -8.16 -6.30 -16.88
CA THR A 301 -9.10 -5.75 -17.88
C THR A 301 -10.56 -5.84 -17.45
N LEU A 302 -10.97 -6.97 -16.86
CA LEU A 302 -12.32 -7.15 -16.32
C LEU A 302 -12.53 -6.29 -15.08
N PHE A 303 -11.51 -6.21 -14.20
CA PHE A 303 -11.57 -5.42 -12.99
C PHE A 303 -11.87 -3.95 -13.31
N ARG A 304 -11.17 -3.37 -14.28
CA ARG A 304 -11.31 -1.97 -14.72
C ARG A 304 -12.70 -1.61 -15.23
N GLN A 305 -13.49 -2.59 -15.66
CA GLN A 305 -14.87 -2.42 -16.11
C GLN A 305 -15.89 -2.47 -14.96
N THR A 306 -15.45 -2.83 -13.75
CA THR A 306 -16.34 -3.03 -12.60
C THR A 306 -16.50 -1.78 -11.74
N LYS A 307 -17.49 -1.82 -10.84
CA LYS A 307 -17.65 -0.80 -9.79
C LYS A 307 -16.53 -0.86 -8.75
N ALA A 308 -15.96 -2.05 -8.49
CA ALA A 308 -14.83 -2.22 -7.57
C ALA A 308 -13.63 -1.37 -8.00
N TYR A 309 -13.33 -1.29 -9.30
CA TYR A 309 -12.29 -0.38 -9.81
C TYR A 309 -12.57 1.09 -9.53
N LYS A 310 -13.84 1.53 -9.64
CA LYS A 310 -14.22 2.92 -9.29
C LYS A 310 -14.05 3.21 -7.80
N ARG A 311 -14.14 2.17 -6.95
CA ARG A 311 -13.89 2.24 -5.52
C ARG A 311 -12.41 2.04 -5.17
N HIS A 312 -11.58 1.50 -6.07
CA HIS A 312 -10.17 1.21 -5.82
C HIS A 312 -9.29 2.47 -5.73
N ARG A 313 -9.33 3.13 -4.58
CA ARG A 313 -8.54 4.32 -4.24
C ARG A 313 -8.36 4.44 -2.73
N VAL A 314 -7.34 5.17 -2.29
CA VAL A 314 -7.19 5.49 -0.87
C VAL A 314 -8.42 6.28 -0.40
N LEU A 315 -9.04 5.83 0.68
CA LEU A 315 -10.22 6.49 1.23
C LEU A 315 -9.80 7.68 2.10
N LEU A 316 -9.86 8.89 1.54
CA LEU A 316 -9.49 10.12 2.26
C LEU A 316 -10.64 10.73 3.10
N SER A 317 -11.84 10.13 3.04
CA SER A 317 -13.03 10.57 3.77
C SER A 317 -13.42 9.55 4.85
N LEU A 318 -14.17 10.00 5.86
CA LEU A 318 -14.78 9.09 6.84
C LEU A 318 -16.06 8.41 6.32
N THR A 319 -16.59 8.84 5.17
CA THR A 319 -17.75 8.21 4.53
C THR A 319 -17.33 6.93 3.79
N PRO A 320 -17.95 5.76 4.07
CA PRO A 320 -17.67 4.53 3.34
C PRO A 320 -17.85 4.67 1.82
N LEU A 321 -17.05 3.93 1.04
CA LEU A 321 -17.18 3.93 -0.42
C LEU A 321 -18.45 3.26 -0.94
N SER A 322 -19.03 2.35 -0.15
CA SER A 322 -20.35 1.79 -0.41
C SER A 322 -21.45 2.84 -0.34
N GLU A 323 -21.28 3.93 0.41
CA GLU A 323 -22.24 5.04 0.47
C GLU A 323 -21.98 6.08 -0.62
N SER A 324 -20.70 6.45 -0.83
CA SER A 324 -20.35 7.46 -1.85
C SER A 324 -20.43 6.94 -3.29
N ILE A 325 -20.29 5.63 -3.50
CA ILE A 325 -20.49 4.96 -4.79
C ILE A 325 -21.42 3.76 -4.52
N PRO A 326 -22.74 3.98 -4.40
CA PRO A 326 -23.69 2.94 -3.98
C PRO A 326 -23.85 1.83 -5.01
N ASP A 327 -24.21 0.63 -4.56
CA ASP A 327 -24.59 -0.47 -5.45
C ASP A 327 -25.83 -0.11 -6.27
N SER A 328 -25.91 -0.68 -7.48
CA SER A 328 -27.11 -0.45 -8.30
C SER A 328 -28.28 -1.16 -7.61
N PRO A 329 -29.47 -0.55 -7.53
CA PRO A 329 -30.61 -1.21 -6.92
C PRO A 329 -30.85 -2.54 -7.64
N LYS A 330 -30.94 -3.65 -6.88
CA LYS A 330 -31.39 -4.92 -7.44
C LYS A 330 -32.74 -4.65 -8.10
N ARG A 331 -32.88 -4.96 -9.40
CA ARG A 331 -34.21 -4.95 -10.03
C ARG A 331 -35.09 -5.84 -9.16
N ALA A 332 -36.14 -5.27 -8.57
CA ALA A 332 -37.17 -6.05 -7.94
C ALA A 332 -37.61 -7.08 -8.99
N GLU A 333 -37.48 -8.36 -8.67
CA GLU A 333 -38.17 -9.39 -9.41
C GLU A 333 -39.65 -9.02 -9.34
N CYS A 334 -40.19 -8.49 -10.45
CA CYS A 334 -41.63 -8.39 -10.63
C CYS A 334 -42.13 -9.83 -10.57
N ASN A 335 -42.62 -10.24 -9.40
CA ASN A 335 -43.49 -11.40 -9.30
C ASN A 335 -44.63 -11.15 -10.30
N PRO A 336 -44.81 -11.97 -11.34
CA PRO A 336 -45.99 -11.84 -12.18
C PRO A 336 -47.23 -12.02 -11.28
N PRO A 337 -48.32 -11.26 -11.52
CA PRO A 337 -49.54 -11.44 -10.75
C PRO A 337 -50.00 -12.89 -10.92
N ALA A 338 -50.30 -13.55 -9.80
CA ALA A 338 -50.88 -14.87 -9.81
C ALA A 338 -52.16 -14.83 -10.65
N CYS A 339 -52.11 -15.40 -11.86
CA CYS A 339 -53.29 -15.77 -12.63
C CYS A 339 -54.01 -16.88 -11.85
N SER A 340 -54.98 -16.50 -11.01
CA SER A 340 -55.97 -17.42 -10.50
C SER A 340 -57.03 -17.67 -11.58
N ALA A 341 -56.80 -18.67 -12.41
CA ALA A 341 -57.83 -19.30 -13.22
C ALA A 341 -57.60 -20.81 -13.21
N CYS A 342 -58.41 -21.53 -12.43
CA CYS A 342 -58.84 -22.91 -12.66
C CYS A 342 -59.79 -23.35 -11.54
N THR A 343 -61.10 -23.15 -11.74
CA THR A 343 -62.12 -24.05 -11.21
C THR A 343 -62.87 -24.59 -12.40
N ALA A 344 -62.58 -25.84 -12.74
CA ALA A 344 -63.41 -26.70 -13.56
C ALA A 344 -63.93 -27.80 -12.65
N GLN A 345 -65.23 -27.77 -12.38
CA GLN A 345 -66.13 -28.93 -12.32
C GLN A 345 -67.57 -28.43 -12.26
#